data_AF-A0A3M7TY70-F1
#
_entry.id   AF-A0A3M7TY70-F1
#
_cell.length_a   1.000
_cell.length_b   1.000
_cell.length_c   1.000
_cell.angle_alpha   90.00
_cell.angle_beta   90.00
_cell.angle_gamma   90.00
#
_symmetry.space_group_name_H-M   'P 1'
#
loop_
_entity.id
_entity.type
_entity.pdbx_description
1 polymer ?
#
loop_
_entity_poly.entity_id
_entity_poly.type
_entity_poly.pdbx_seq_one_letter_code
_entity_poly.pdbx_strand_id
1 'polypeptide(L)'
;MESPLHEHLKKQALYWLKDKVVDLCASEVKLFVKRKKLKADALGINIRRQESRIIEVKVSRSDFLRDEVLRMPYGYHEIADYAYIMTPAGLLVPDEVPPGYGLLEIDEFDNVAVRKNPVRNPNPVVDLEILTKRTARAATNAVLFKELSKEQRDVTKGAFARNPKAHLVNATCPLCKKRHKYLIRAEGQDTVNCKGQGCKHTIPLDKARVHIVTSYNERFYKDLHKIMEDE
;
A
#
# COMPACT_ATOMS: atom_id res chain seq x y z
N MET A 1 -9.33 0.11 12.12
CA MET A 1 -8.34 -0.65 11.33
C MET A 1 -9.12 -1.31 10.20
N GLU A 2 -8.62 -1.28 8.97
CA GLU A 2 -9.29 -1.93 7.83
C GLU A 2 -9.36 -3.45 8.06
N SER A 3 -10.43 -4.12 7.60
CA SER A 3 -10.56 -5.57 7.81
C SER A 3 -9.70 -6.34 6.80
N PRO A 4 -9.17 -7.53 7.16
CA PRO A 4 -8.38 -8.35 6.22
C PRO A 4 -9.14 -8.68 4.92
N LEU A 5 -10.47 -8.88 5.01
CA LEU A 5 -11.31 -9.12 3.85
C LEU A 5 -11.35 -7.90 2.90
N HIS A 6 -11.39 -6.69 3.44
CA HIS A 6 -11.38 -5.47 2.64
C HIS A 6 -10.04 -5.27 1.92
N GLU A 7 -8.93 -5.51 2.62
CA GLU A 7 -7.58 -5.49 2.02
C GLU A 7 -7.44 -6.54 0.90
N HIS A 8 -8.00 -7.74 1.10
CA HIS A 8 -8.01 -8.79 0.09
C HIS A 8 -8.83 -8.39 -1.15
N LEU A 9 -10.05 -7.88 -0.97
CA LEU A 9 -10.90 -7.45 -2.08
C LEU A 9 -10.29 -6.27 -2.87
N LYS A 10 -9.60 -5.33 -2.22
CA LYS A 10 -8.83 -4.29 -2.92
C LYS A 10 -7.79 -4.88 -3.88
N LYS A 11 -7.10 -5.92 -3.42
CA LYS A 11 -6.09 -6.61 -4.23
C LYS A 11 -6.75 -7.33 -5.43
N GLN A 12 -7.89 -7.98 -5.23
CA GLN A 12 -8.65 -8.60 -6.31
C GLN A 12 -9.21 -7.57 -7.30
N ALA A 13 -9.66 -6.41 -6.82
CA ALA A 13 -10.05 -5.29 -7.66
C ALA A 13 -8.90 -4.84 -8.59
N LEU A 14 -7.65 -4.80 -8.09
CA LEU A 14 -6.50 -4.49 -8.95
C LEU A 14 -6.23 -5.56 -10.01
N TYR A 15 -6.36 -6.83 -9.68
CA TYR A 15 -6.17 -7.91 -10.66
C TYR A 15 -7.24 -7.85 -11.74
N TRP A 16 -8.50 -7.65 -11.36
CA TRP A 16 -9.58 -7.46 -12.31
C TRP A 16 -9.37 -6.22 -13.18
N LEU A 17 -8.96 -5.09 -12.59
CA LEU A 17 -8.61 -3.90 -13.35
C LEU A 17 -7.49 -4.18 -14.33
N LYS A 18 -6.43 -4.89 -13.95
CA LYS A 18 -5.29 -5.17 -14.83
C LYS A 18 -5.65 -6.02 -16.04
N ASP A 19 -6.67 -6.86 -15.93
CA ASP A 19 -7.24 -7.60 -17.08
C ASP A 19 -8.01 -6.67 -18.03
N LYS A 20 -8.75 -5.69 -17.50
CA LYS A 20 -9.57 -4.76 -18.31
C LYS A 20 -8.80 -3.54 -18.83
N VAL A 21 -7.83 -3.07 -18.07
CA VAL A 21 -6.97 -1.94 -18.37
C VAL A 21 -5.52 -2.39 -18.37
N VAL A 22 -4.81 -2.14 -19.46
CA VAL A 22 -3.48 -2.74 -19.67
C VAL A 22 -2.34 -1.87 -19.15
N ASP A 23 -2.55 -0.57 -18.96
CA ASP A 23 -1.45 0.37 -18.73
C ASP A 23 -1.14 0.57 -17.24
N LEU A 24 -2.02 1.24 -16.48
CA LEU A 24 -1.76 1.58 -15.08
C LEU A 24 -2.88 1.11 -14.17
N CYS A 25 -2.53 0.57 -13.00
CA CYS A 25 -3.44 0.24 -11.92
C CYS A 25 -2.78 0.59 -10.59
N ALA A 26 -3.53 1.18 -9.66
CA ALA A 26 -3.06 1.43 -8.31
C ALA A 26 -4.20 1.33 -7.29
N SER A 27 -3.88 0.86 -6.09
CA SER A 27 -4.80 0.89 -4.95
C SER A 27 -4.66 2.18 -4.16
N GLU A 28 -5.70 2.51 -3.40
CA GLU A 28 -5.71 3.62 -2.44
C GLU A 28 -5.34 4.99 -3.07
N VAL A 29 -5.86 5.25 -4.27
CA VAL A 29 -5.51 6.44 -5.03
C VAL A 29 -6.20 7.66 -4.44
N LYS A 30 -5.40 8.62 -3.97
CA LYS A 30 -5.89 9.88 -3.41
C LYS A 30 -6.31 10.84 -4.53
N LEU A 31 -7.58 11.21 -4.53
CA LEU A 31 -8.22 12.10 -5.50
C LEU A 31 -8.64 13.40 -4.81
N PHE A 32 -8.76 14.47 -5.60
CA PHE A 32 -9.16 15.79 -5.11
C PHE A 32 -10.21 16.37 -6.05
N VAL A 33 -11.43 16.56 -5.56
CA VAL A 33 -12.57 17.01 -6.36
C VAL A 33 -13.31 18.09 -5.58
N LYS A 34 -13.52 19.27 -6.18
CA LYS A 34 -14.21 20.41 -5.55
C LYS A 34 -13.73 20.68 -4.11
N ARG A 35 -12.40 20.68 -3.89
CA ARG A 35 -11.71 20.85 -2.59
C ARG A 35 -11.92 19.74 -1.56
N LYS A 36 -12.65 18.67 -1.89
CA LYS A 36 -12.74 17.45 -1.08
C LYS A 36 -11.66 16.46 -1.49
N LYS A 37 -11.11 15.77 -0.51
CA LYS A 37 -10.16 14.67 -0.70
C LYS A 37 -10.91 13.35 -0.62
N LEU A 38 -10.78 12.55 -1.67
CA LEU A 38 -11.35 11.20 -1.76
C LEU A 38 -10.21 10.19 -1.88
N LYS A 39 -10.48 8.92 -1.61
CA LYS A 39 -9.51 7.84 -1.75
C LYS A 39 -10.21 6.66 -2.42
N ALA A 40 -9.99 6.49 -3.71
CA ALA A 40 -10.49 5.34 -4.45
C ALA A 40 -9.74 4.09 -4.01
N ASP A 41 -10.46 3.01 -3.74
CA ASP A 41 -9.87 1.74 -3.33
C ASP A 41 -8.98 1.14 -4.42
N ALA A 42 -9.44 1.16 -5.67
CA ALA A 42 -8.64 0.82 -6.83
C ALA A 42 -8.98 1.72 -8.03
N LEU A 43 -7.95 2.09 -8.80
CA LEU A 43 -8.11 2.90 -10.00
C LEU A 43 -7.22 2.35 -11.13
N GLY A 44 -7.82 2.19 -12.30
CA GLY A 44 -7.17 1.73 -13.53
C GLY A 44 -7.25 2.78 -14.65
N ILE A 45 -6.18 2.91 -15.42
CA ILE A 45 -6.08 3.78 -16.60
C ILE A 45 -5.74 2.93 -17.81
N ASN A 46 -6.48 3.14 -18.89
CA ASN A 46 -6.13 2.67 -20.22
C ASN A 46 -5.78 3.89 -21.09
N ILE A 47 -4.49 4.03 -21.40
CA ILE A 47 -3.94 5.13 -22.16
C ILE A 47 -4.38 5.05 -23.61
N ARG A 48 -4.42 3.84 -24.20
CA ARG A 48 -4.81 3.70 -25.61
C ARG A 48 -6.26 4.09 -25.87
N ARG A 49 -7.17 3.67 -24.99
CA ARG A 49 -8.61 3.96 -25.09
C ARG A 49 -9.01 5.30 -24.48
N GLN A 50 -8.07 5.99 -23.82
CA GLN A 50 -8.33 7.22 -23.08
C GLN A 50 -9.48 7.04 -22.07
N GLU A 51 -9.45 5.95 -21.30
CA GLU A 51 -10.49 5.66 -20.31
C GLU A 51 -9.89 5.38 -18.93
N SER A 52 -10.70 5.69 -17.91
CA SER A 52 -10.43 5.46 -16.50
C SER A 52 -11.51 4.58 -15.87
N ARG A 53 -11.10 3.73 -14.93
CA ARG A 53 -12.01 2.86 -14.19
C ARG A 53 -11.72 2.96 -12.70
N ILE A 54 -12.73 3.21 -11.88
CA ILE A 54 -12.63 3.18 -10.42
C ILE A 54 -13.41 1.97 -9.89
N ILE A 55 -12.85 1.29 -8.90
CA ILE A 55 -13.56 0.29 -8.10
C ILE A 55 -13.51 0.72 -6.64
N GLU A 56 -14.68 0.78 -6.02
CA GLU A 56 -14.85 0.92 -4.57
C GLU A 56 -15.23 -0.43 -3.98
N VAL A 57 -14.57 -0.87 -2.91
CA VAL A 57 -14.84 -2.15 -2.25
C VAL A 57 -15.82 -1.93 -1.11
N LYS A 58 -16.79 -2.84 -0.95
CA LYS A 58 -17.66 -2.91 0.23
C LYS A 58 -17.76 -4.35 0.73
N VAL A 59 -17.40 -4.56 1.99
CA VAL A 59 -17.40 -5.90 2.62
C VAL A 59 -18.62 -6.17 3.50
N SER A 60 -19.42 -5.14 3.76
CA SER A 60 -20.64 -5.27 4.56
C SER A 60 -21.72 -4.29 4.12
N ARG A 61 -22.98 -4.60 4.46
CA ARG A 61 -24.13 -3.73 4.23
C ARG A 61 -23.96 -2.35 4.86
N SER A 62 -23.48 -2.32 6.11
CA SER A 62 -23.29 -1.08 6.86
C SER A 62 -22.22 -0.19 6.23
N ASP A 63 -21.14 -0.78 5.71
CA ASP A 63 -20.09 -0.07 4.97
C ASP A 63 -20.65 0.58 3.69
N PHE A 64 -21.45 -0.15 2.91
CA PHE A 64 -22.12 0.39 1.72
C PHE A 64 -23.12 1.52 2.05
N LEU A 65 -23.90 1.38 3.12
CA LEU A 65 -24.90 2.38 3.52
C LEU A 65 -24.28 3.66 4.06
N ARG A 66 -23.13 3.56 4.74
CA ARG A 66 -22.43 4.72 5.31
C ARG A 66 -21.58 5.49 4.31
N ASP A 67 -21.26 4.88 3.16
CA ASP A 67 -20.47 5.56 2.14
C ASP A 67 -21.29 6.62 1.41
N GLU A 68 -21.13 7.87 1.85
CA GLU A 68 -21.75 9.03 1.23
C GLU A 68 -21.21 9.27 -0.19
N VAL A 69 -19.97 8.88 -0.49
CA VAL A 69 -19.31 9.17 -1.77
C VAL A 69 -20.07 8.54 -2.93
N LEU A 70 -20.62 7.35 -2.71
CA LEU A 70 -21.42 6.62 -3.70
C LEU A 70 -22.70 7.37 -4.11
N ARG A 71 -23.19 8.29 -3.26
CA ARG A 71 -24.47 9.00 -3.44
C ARG A 71 -24.30 10.49 -3.73
N MET A 72 -23.09 11.04 -3.64
CA MET A 72 -22.85 12.46 -3.93
C MET A 72 -22.92 12.76 -5.44
N PRO A 73 -23.31 13.99 -5.83
CA PRO A 73 -23.28 14.47 -7.23
C PRO A 73 -21.88 14.56 -7.88
N TYR A 74 -20.84 14.11 -7.18
CA TYR A 74 -19.45 14.05 -7.64
C TYR A 74 -18.78 12.80 -7.07
N GLY A 75 -19.58 11.73 -6.93
CA GLY A 75 -19.08 10.40 -6.58
C GLY A 75 -18.19 9.83 -7.66
N TYR A 76 -17.67 8.61 -7.46
CA TYR A 76 -16.72 8.01 -8.39
C TYR A 76 -17.25 7.82 -9.82
N HIS A 77 -18.55 7.60 -10.02
CA HIS A 77 -19.17 7.54 -11.35
C HIS A 77 -19.09 8.87 -12.13
N GLU A 78 -19.01 10.00 -11.41
CA GLU A 78 -18.79 11.32 -12.02
C GLU A 78 -17.31 11.60 -12.25
N ILE A 79 -16.41 10.87 -11.58
CA ILE A 79 -14.96 11.13 -11.61
C ILE A 79 -14.24 10.34 -12.70
N ALA A 80 -14.72 9.14 -13.05
CA ALA A 80 -14.09 8.26 -14.02
C ALA A 80 -15.07 7.85 -15.13
N ASP A 81 -14.56 7.34 -16.25
CA ASP A 81 -15.39 6.84 -17.35
C ASP A 81 -16.29 5.68 -16.90
N TYR A 82 -15.77 4.82 -16.01
CA TYR A 82 -16.53 3.73 -15.42
C TYR A 82 -16.26 3.64 -13.93
N ALA A 83 -17.30 3.43 -13.14
CA ALA A 83 -17.18 3.16 -11.72
C ALA A 83 -17.89 1.85 -11.36
N TYR A 84 -17.26 1.06 -10.50
CA TYR A 84 -17.81 -0.20 -10.01
C TYR A 84 -17.80 -0.22 -8.49
N ILE A 85 -18.75 -0.96 -7.93
CA ILE A 85 -18.72 -1.40 -6.54
C ILE A 85 -18.38 -2.89 -6.56
N MET A 86 -17.37 -3.30 -5.80
CA MET A 86 -17.00 -4.71 -5.63
C MET A 86 -17.42 -5.19 -4.25
N THR A 87 -18.16 -6.29 -4.19
CA THR A 87 -18.63 -6.90 -2.95
C THR A 87 -18.45 -8.42 -2.95
N PRO A 88 -18.44 -9.07 -1.77
CA PRO A 88 -18.74 -10.49 -1.69
C PRO A 88 -20.06 -10.82 -2.40
N ALA A 89 -20.13 -12.01 -2.99
CA ALA A 89 -21.34 -12.51 -3.67
C ALA A 89 -22.55 -12.50 -2.72
N GLY A 90 -23.68 -11.99 -3.21
CA GLY A 90 -24.94 -11.91 -2.47
C GLY A 90 -25.03 -10.76 -1.46
N LEU A 91 -24.01 -9.90 -1.32
CA LEU A 91 -24.06 -8.78 -0.37
C LEU A 91 -25.04 -7.68 -0.78
N LEU A 92 -25.11 -7.37 -2.08
CA LEU A 92 -25.96 -6.33 -2.66
C LEU A 92 -26.73 -6.90 -3.83
N VAL A 93 -27.98 -6.47 -4.01
CA VAL A 93 -28.71 -6.73 -5.25
C VAL A 93 -28.46 -5.61 -6.27
N PRO A 94 -28.51 -5.87 -7.59
CA PRO A 94 -28.26 -4.87 -8.64
C PRO A 94 -29.09 -3.58 -8.53
N ASP A 95 -30.30 -3.67 -7.99
CA ASP A 95 -31.22 -2.54 -7.84
C ASP A 95 -30.83 -1.58 -6.71
N GLU A 96 -30.04 -2.05 -5.73
CA GLU A 96 -29.50 -1.20 -4.66
C GLU A 96 -28.30 -0.37 -5.14
N VAL A 97 -27.66 -0.77 -6.25
CA VAL A 97 -26.47 -0.10 -6.77
C VAL A 97 -26.85 1.26 -7.36
N PRO A 98 -26.24 2.36 -6.88
CA PRO A 98 -26.57 3.70 -7.34
C PRO A 98 -26.41 3.85 -8.87
N PRO A 99 -27.19 4.75 -9.50
CA PRO A 99 -27.05 5.03 -10.92
C PRO A 99 -25.60 5.34 -11.32
N GLY A 100 -25.21 4.94 -12.53
CA GLY A 100 -23.84 5.08 -13.04
C GLY A 100 -22.90 3.94 -12.67
N TYR A 101 -23.06 3.34 -11.49
CA TYR A 101 -22.16 2.28 -11.01
C TYR A 101 -22.50 0.90 -11.57
N GLY A 102 -21.46 0.11 -11.83
CA GLY A 102 -21.53 -1.33 -12.01
C GLY A 102 -21.41 -2.10 -10.70
N LEU A 103 -21.82 -3.36 -10.70
CA LEU A 103 -21.68 -4.29 -9.58
C LEU A 103 -20.78 -5.45 -9.98
N LEU A 104 -19.68 -5.62 -9.23
CA LEU A 104 -18.81 -6.77 -9.27
C LEU A 104 -19.05 -7.60 -8.01
N GLU A 105 -19.34 -8.87 -8.18
CA GLU A 105 -19.38 -9.83 -7.08
C GLU A 105 -18.17 -10.73 -7.14
N ILE A 106 -17.56 -10.98 -5.99
CA ILE A 106 -16.50 -11.97 -5.83
C ILE A 106 -16.98 -13.11 -4.93
N ASP A 107 -16.78 -14.35 -5.38
CA ASP A 107 -17.08 -15.53 -4.59
C ASP A 107 -15.93 -15.88 -3.61
N GLU A 108 -16.08 -16.96 -2.86
CA GLU A 108 -15.06 -17.44 -1.91
C GLU A 108 -13.79 -17.99 -2.58
N PHE A 109 -13.82 -18.19 -3.90
CA PHE A 109 -12.71 -18.70 -4.72
C PHE A 109 -12.07 -17.62 -5.58
N ASP A 110 -12.31 -16.34 -5.27
CA ASP A 110 -11.82 -15.16 -5.99
C ASP A 110 -12.32 -15.02 -7.44
N ASN A 111 -13.37 -15.74 -7.85
CA ASN A 111 -13.98 -15.54 -9.15
C ASN A 111 -14.83 -14.27 -9.13
N VAL A 112 -14.52 -13.33 -10.02
CA VAL A 112 -15.25 -12.05 -10.13
C VAL A 112 -16.28 -12.10 -11.27
N ALA A 113 -17.55 -11.93 -10.92
CA ALA A 113 -18.66 -11.84 -11.84
C ALA A 113 -19.19 -10.41 -11.95
N VAL A 114 -19.47 -9.94 -13.17
CA VAL A 114 -20.17 -8.67 -13.40
C VAL A 114 -21.67 -8.91 -13.27
N ARG A 115 -22.30 -8.42 -12.19
CA ARG A 115 -23.75 -8.52 -11.97
C ARG A 115 -24.54 -7.37 -12.57
N LYS A 116 -23.91 -6.21 -12.66
CA LYS A 116 -24.47 -5.00 -13.29
C LYS A 116 -23.37 -4.28 -14.04
N ASN A 117 -23.59 -4.00 -15.31
CA ASN A 117 -22.65 -3.18 -16.08
C ASN A 117 -22.76 -1.71 -15.62
N PRO A 118 -21.63 -0.98 -15.49
CA PRO A 118 -21.67 0.45 -15.25
C PRO A 118 -22.21 1.18 -16.48
N VAL A 119 -22.68 2.41 -16.26
CA VAL A 119 -22.95 3.34 -17.35
C VAL A 119 -21.68 4.15 -17.60
N ARG A 120 -21.25 4.25 -18.85
CA ARG A 120 -20.08 5.07 -19.19
C ARG A 120 -20.40 6.55 -18.93
N ASN A 121 -19.54 7.23 -18.19
CA ASN A 121 -19.56 8.69 -18.09
C ASN A 121 -18.76 9.29 -19.26
N PRO A 122 -19.40 10.01 -20.20
CA PRO A 122 -18.71 10.62 -21.33
C PRO A 122 -17.92 11.89 -20.95
N ASN A 123 -18.24 12.52 -19.81
CA ASN A 123 -17.65 13.78 -19.38
C ASN A 123 -17.25 13.72 -17.89
N PRO A 124 -16.21 12.95 -17.53
CA PRO A 124 -15.74 12.91 -16.14
C PRO A 124 -15.34 14.29 -15.63
N VAL A 125 -15.70 14.59 -14.37
CA VAL A 125 -15.41 15.88 -13.71
C VAL A 125 -13.94 16.10 -13.37
N VAL A 126 -13.09 15.09 -13.62
CA VAL A 126 -11.65 15.14 -13.43
C VAL A 126 -10.97 14.66 -14.71
N ASP A 127 -10.03 15.46 -15.21
CA ASP A 127 -9.29 15.12 -16.43
C ASP A 127 -8.51 13.80 -16.28
N LEU A 128 -8.50 13.02 -17.36
CA LEU A 128 -7.78 11.74 -17.41
C LEU A 128 -6.29 11.91 -17.09
N GLU A 129 -5.68 13.03 -17.49
CA GLU A 129 -4.28 13.34 -17.17
C GLU A 129 -4.06 13.43 -15.64
N ILE A 130 -4.99 14.08 -14.93
CA ILE A 130 -4.93 14.19 -13.46
C ILE A 130 -5.06 12.81 -12.83
N LEU A 131 -6.03 11.99 -13.28
CA LEU A 131 -6.20 10.63 -12.79
C LEU A 131 -4.96 9.78 -13.06
N THR A 132 -4.37 9.89 -14.25
CA THR A 132 -3.14 9.21 -14.65
C THR A 132 -1.98 9.58 -13.72
N LYS A 133 -1.75 10.87 -13.47
CA LYS A 133 -0.71 11.36 -12.57
C LYS A 133 -0.90 10.84 -11.13
N ARG A 134 -2.13 10.83 -10.62
CA ARG A 134 -2.43 10.34 -9.27
C ARG A 134 -2.22 8.84 -9.15
N THR A 135 -2.64 8.09 -10.17
CA THR A 135 -2.50 6.63 -10.24
C THR A 135 -1.03 6.23 -10.34
N ALA A 136 -0.26 6.85 -11.23
CA ALA A 136 1.18 6.63 -11.35
C ALA A 136 1.91 6.93 -10.03
N ARG A 137 1.56 8.04 -9.37
CA ARG A 137 2.14 8.39 -8.07
C ARG A 137 1.83 7.34 -7.00
N ALA A 138 0.59 6.87 -6.92
CA ALA A 138 0.20 5.82 -5.97
C ALA A 138 0.96 4.51 -6.24
N ALA A 139 1.02 4.07 -7.50
CA ALA A 139 1.77 2.87 -7.90
C ALA A 139 3.26 2.97 -7.56
N THR A 140 3.92 4.07 -7.95
CA THR A 140 5.35 4.26 -7.71
C THR A 140 5.67 4.36 -6.22
N ASN A 141 4.83 5.06 -5.44
CA ASN A 141 5.00 5.12 -3.99
C ASN A 141 4.86 3.73 -3.34
N ALA A 142 3.90 2.93 -3.79
CA ALA A 142 3.71 1.57 -3.28
C ALA A 142 4.93 0.67 -3.59
N VAL A 143 5.49 0.77 -4.80
CA VAL A 143 6.73 0.06 -5.18
C VAL A 143 7.90 0.52 -4.32
N LEU A 144 8.13 1.84 -4.20
CA LEU A 144 9.22 2.37 -3.38
C LEU A 144 9.09 1.97 -1.92
N PHE A 145 7.88 2.03 -1.35
CA PHE A 145 7.64 1.56 0.01
C PHE A 145 7.95 0.07 0.16
N LYS A 146 7.53 -0.77 -0.80
CA LYS A 146 7.83 -2.20 -0.80
C LYS A 146 9.33 -2.47 -0.88
N GLU A 147 10.06 -1.81 -1.77
CA GLU A 147 11.51 -1.97 -1.88
C GLU A 147 12.24 -1.50 -0.61
N LEU A 148 11.86 -0.34 -0.06
CA LEU A 148 12.37 0.12 1.23
C LEU A 148 12.07 -0.89 2.34
N SER A 149 10.84 -1.42 2.38
CA SER A 149 10.45 -2.42 3.38
C SER A 149 11.27 -3.71 3.27
N LYS A 150 11.59 -4.22 2.06
CA LYS A 150 12.44 -5.40 1.90
C LYS A 150 13.83 -5.18 2.47
N GLU A 151 14.40 -4.01 2.25
CA GLU A 151 15.70 -3.65 2.81
C GLU A 151 15.64 -3.50 4.34
N GLN A 152 14.48 -3.11 4.88
CA GLN A 152 14.32 -2.61 6.24
C GLN A 152 13.48 -3.50 7.17
N ARG A 153 12.95 -4.62 6.68
CA ARG A 153 11.94 -5.42 7.39
C ARG A 153 12.50 -5.99 8.69
N ASP A 154 11.87 -5.59 9.79
CA ASP A 154 12.01 -6.30 11.06
C ASP A 154 11.27 -7.65 10.98
N VAL A 155 12.01 -8.75 10.97
CA VAL A 155 11.41 -10.09 11.03
C VAL A 155 10.88 -10.45 12.42
N THR A 156 11.36 -9.77 13.47
CA THR A 156 10.91 -9.97 14.86
C THR A 156 9.60 -9.28 15.17
N LYS A 157 9.07 -8.48 14.24
CA LYS A 157 7.85 -7.66 14.42
C LYS A 157 7.90 -6.79 15.68
N GLY A 158 9.09 -6.32 16.08
CA GLY A 158 9.27 -5.48 17.26
C GLY A 158 9.18 -6.20 18.60
N ALA A 159 9.26 -7.54 18.63
CA ALA A 159 9.17 -8.33 19.86
C ALA A 159 10.13 -7.85 20.99
N PHE A 160 11.27 -7.26 20.61
CA PHE A 160 12.32 -6.82 21.53
C PHE A 160 12.53 -5.30 21.54
N ALA A 161 11.59 -4.52 21.01
CA ALA A 161 11.77 -3.08 20.79
C ALA A 161 11.66 -2.21 22.06
N ARG A 162 11.06 -2.71 23.14
CA ARG A 162 10.86 -1.94 24.39
C ARG A 162 12.19 -1.76 25.14
N ASN A 163 12.56 -0.51 25.42
CA ASN A 163 13.81 -0.11 26.10
C ASN A 163 15.05 -0.76 25.48
N PRO A 164 15.35 -0.43 24.21
CA PRO A 164 16.41 -1.09 23.47
C PRO A 164 17.78 -0.77 24.05
N LYS A 165 18.67 -1.77 24.04
CA LYS A 165 20.09 -1.63 24.38
C LYS A 165 20.97 -1.66 23.14
N ALA A 166 20.50 -2.31 22.08
CA ALA A 166 21.16 -2.35 20.78
C ALA A 166 20.15 -2.22 19.64
N HIS A 167 20.62 -1.68 18.52
CA HIS A 167 19.89 -1.66 17.26
C HIS A 167 20.66 -2.42 16.19
N LEU A 168 19.95 -3.26 15.43
CA LEU A 168 20.44 -3.67 14.12
C LEU A 168 20.04 -2.57 13.14
N VAL A 169 21.02 -1.87 12.59
CA VAL A 169 20.79 -0.79 11.62
C VAL A 169 21.35 -1.13 10.26
N ASN A 170 20.71 -0.61 9.21
CA ASN A 170 21.32 -0.50 7.90
C ASN A 170 21.96 0.88 7.76
N ALA A 171 23.26 0.93 7.46
CA ALA A 171 23.94 2.18 7.11
C ALA A 171 24.61 2.05 5.75
N THR A 172 24.52 3.11 4.95
CA THR A 172 25.18 3.20 3.64
C THR A 172 26.50 3.95 3.79
N CYS A 173 27.61 3.33 3.35
CA CYS A 173 28.91 3.98 3.38
C CYS A 173 28.96 5.16 2.39
N PRO A 174 29.39 6.35 2.78
CA PRO A 174 29.47 7.49 1.87
C PRO A 174 30.55 7.31 0.80
N LEU A 175 31.59 6.50 1.07
CA LEU A 175 32.70 6.25 0.15
C LEU A 175 32.34 5.18 -0.90
N CYS A 176 32.15 3.93 -0.47
CA CYS A 176 31.91 2.83 -1.42
C CYS A 176 30.44 2.68 -1.86
N LYS A 177 29.53 3.47 -1.27
CA LYS A 177 28.08 3.44 -1.50
C LYS A 177 27.40 2.08 -1.24
N LYS A 178 28.11 1.10 -0.67
CA LYS A 178 27.53 -0.17 -0.24
C LYS A 178 26.79 0.00 1.08
N ARG A 179 25.64 -0.66 1.19
CA ARG A 179 24.79 -0.71 2.38
C ARG A 179 25.02 -2.04 3.11
N HIS A 180 25.26 -1.96 4.42
CA HIS A 180 25.48 -3.13 5.26
C HIS A 180 24.70 -3.01 6.58
N LYS A 181 24.56 -4.16 7.27
CA LYS A 181 23.96 -4.26 8.60
C LYS A 181 25.01 -4.09 9.69
N TYR A 182 24.71 -3.26 10.67
CA TYR A 182 25.56 -2.98 11.83
C TYR A 182 24.75 -3.19 13.10
N LEU A 183 25.34 -3.88 14.07
CA LEU A 183 24.81 -3.88 15.42
C LEU A 183 25.45 -2.71 16.14
N ILE A 184 24.64 -1.77 16.62
CA ILE A 184 25.08 -0.57 17.31
C ILE A 184 24.42 -0.48 18.69
N ARG A 185 25.03 0.27 19.60
CA ARG A 185 24.39 0.66 20.86
C ARG A 185 23.17 1.52 20.58
N ALA A 186 22.12 1.36 21.38
CA ALA A 186 20.93 2.19 21.28
C ALA A 186 21.21 3.67 21.57
N GLU A 187 22.19 3.93 22.45
CA GLU A 187 22.60 5.27 22.86
C GLU A 187 24.14 5.40 22.81
N GLY A 188 24.62 6.59 22.44
CA GLY A 188 26.02 6.98 22.57
C GLY A 188 26.99 6.35 21.56
N GLN A 189 26.51 5.79 20.45
CA GLN A 189 27.36 5.33 19.36
C GLN A 189 27.14 6.18 18.10
N ASP A 190 28.17 6.94 17.73
CA ASP A 190 28.07 7.91 16.63
C ASP A 190 28.71 7.41 15.33
N THR A 191 29.46 6.32 15.37
CA THR A 191 30.21 5.82 14.20
C THR A 191 30.20 4.29 14.09
N VAL A 192 30.38 3.81 12.86
CA VAL A 192 30.67 2.40 12.54
C VAL A 192 31.72 2.31 11.43
N ASN A 193 32.55 1.28 11.44
CA ASN A 193 33.48 1.01 10.34
C ASN A 193 32.78 0.26 9.21
N CYS A 194 32.95 0.69 7.97
CA CYS A 194 32.35 0.03 6.81
C CYS A 194 32.73 -1.46 6.74
N LYS A 195 31.75 -2.32 6.50
CA LYS A 195 31.94 -3.78 6.29
C LYS A 195 32.21 -4.17 4.83
N GLY A 196 32.34 -3.20 3.93
CA GLY A 196 32.60 -3.46 2.52
C GLY A 196 34.01 -4.01 2.32
N GLN A 197 34.17 -5.05 1.49
CA GLN A 197 35.49 -5.60 1.17
C GLN A 197 36.42 -4.50 0.64
N GLY A 198 37.56 -4.30 1.31
CA GLY A 198 38.54 -3.25 1.00
C GLY A 198 38.18 -1.83 1.45
N CYS A 199 36.95 -1.59 1.91
CA CYS A 199 36.51 -0.28 2.38
C CYS A 199 36.57 -0.22 3.91
N LYS A 200 37.56 0.50 4.46
CA LYS A 200 37.72 0.71 5.91
C LYS A 200 37.23 2.07 6.39
N HIS A 201 36.38 2.73 5.61
CA HIS A 201 35.92 4.08 5.90
C HIS A 201 35.01 4.11 7.13
N THR A 202 35.26 5.04 8.04
CA THR A 202 34.41 5.31 9.21
C THR A 202 33.16 6.04 8.78
N ILE A 203 32.00 5.47 9.08
CA ILE A 203 30.68 6.00 8.73
C ILE A 203 30.14 6.76 9.93
N PRO A 204 29.98 8.10 9.85
CA PRO A 204 29.26 8.88 10.85
C PRO A 204 27.76 8.59 10.74
N LEU A 205 27.16 8.05 11.81
CA LEU A 205 25.77 7.58 11.83
C LEU A 205 24.76 8.73 11.80
N ASP A 206 25.10 9.89 12.36
CA ASP A 206 24.31 11.12 12.32
C ASP A 206 24.13 11.69 10.90
N LYS A 207 25.14 11.51 10.04
CA LYS A 207 25.15 11.98 8.64
C LYS A 207 24.78 10.90 7.64
N ALA A 208 24.89 9.63 8.02
CA ALA A 208 24.54 8.52 7.16
C ALA A 208 23.03 8.31 7.11
N ARG A 209 22.53 7.78 5.98
CA ARG A 209 21.15 7.30 5.89
C ARG A 209 21.00 5.99 6.68
N VAL A 210 20.84 6.12 8.00
CA VAL A 210 20.65 5.03 8.94
C VAL A 210 19.17 4.63 8.99
N HIS A 211 18.92 3.33 9.02
CA HIS A 211 17.59 2.81 9.29
C HIS A 211 17.65 1.69 10.32
N ILE A 212 16.87 1.81 11.39
CA ILE A 212 16.74 0.77 12.41
C ILE A 212 15.91 -0.38 11.84
N VAL A 213 16.54 -1.54 11.64
CA VAL A 213 15.89 -2.77 11.14
C VAL A 213 15.19 -3.48 12.28
N THR A 214 15.85 -3.61 13.43
CA THR A 214 15.25 -4.14 14.64
C THR A 214 15.99 -3.63 15.86
N SER A 215 15.37 -3.81 17.01
CA SER A 215 15.82 -3.32 18.30
C SER A 215 15.84 -4.48 19.28
N TYR A 216 16.92 -4.59 20.05
CA TYR A 216 17.09 -5.65 21.03
C TYR A 216 17.17 -5.05 22.43
N ASN A 217 16.47 -5.66 23.37
CA ASN A 217 16.46 -5.25 24.77
C ASN A 217 17.23 -6.24 25.64
N GLU A 218 17.33 -5.90 26.92
CA GLU A 218 18.03 -6.70 27.93
C GLU A 218 17.49 -8.14 28.03
N ARG A 219 16.17 -8.32 27.86
CA ARG A 219 15.53 -9.63 27.93
C ARG A 219 16.03 -10.54 26.81
N PHE A 220 16.05 -10.04 25.58
CA PHE A 220 16.58 -10.81 24.44
C PHE A 220 18.01 -11.29 24.69
N TYR A 221 18.86 -10.41 25.24
CA TYR A 221 20.24 -10.77 25.56
C TYR A 221 20.32 -11.90 26.58
N LYS A 222 19.55 -11.83 27.66
CA LYS A 222 19.51 -12.88 28.70
C LYS A 222 18.99 -14.21 28.17
N ASP A 223 17.90 -14.17 27.39
CA ASP A 223 17.31 -15.37 26.79
C ASP A 223 18.31 -16.03 25.83
N LEU A 224 19.02 -15.24 25.00
CA LEU A 224 20.05 -15.72 24.10
C LEU A 224 21.25 -16.32 24.85
N HIS A 225 21.74 -15.64 25.88
CA HIS A 225 22.88 -16.09 26.69
C HIS A 225 22.61 -17.43 27.34
N LYS A 226 21.42 -17.60 27.93
CA LYS A 226 20.99 -18.87 28.52
C LYS A 226 21.03 -20.01 27.50
N ILE A 227 20.52 -19.78 26.29
CA ILE A 227 20.54 -20.79 25.22
C ILE A 227 21.97 -21.13 24.78
N MET A 228 22.88 -20.15 24.78
CA MET A 228 24.28 -20.35 24.37
C MET A 228 25.16 -21.01 25.44
N GLU A 229 24.78 -20.91 26.72
CA GLU A 229 25.50 -21.53 27.86
C GLU A 229 24.93 -22.89 28.27
N ASP A 230 23.69 -23.21 27.88
CA ASP A 230 23.06 -24.52 28.09
C ASP A 230 23.51 -25.57 27.03
N GLU A 231 24.57 -25.29 26.24
CA GLU A 231 25.33 -26.22 25.37
C GLU A 231 26.71 -26.56 25.98
#